data_AF-A0A2W1MLC8-F1
#
_entry.id   AF-A0A2W1MLC8-F1
#
_cell.length_a   1.000
_cell.length_b   1.000
_cell.length_c   1.000
_cell.angle_alpha   90.00
_cell.angle_beta   90.00
_cell.angle_gamma   90.00
#
_symmetry.space_group_name_H-M   'P 1'
#
loop_
_entity.id
_entity.type
_entity.pdbx_description
1 polymer ?
#
loop_
_entity_poly.entity_id
_entity_poly.type
_entity_poly.pdbx_seq_one_letter_code
_entity_poly.pdbx_strand_id
1 'polypeptide(L)'
;MNAKAEAKETRFDVLKWIVVAAIVAVGVVGNQYFSAEPIIYRVLVLLVLGAGAAFVALQTAKGQAFFVLAKEARAEIRKVVWPTRQETTQTTLIVVAVVLVMALLLWGLDSLLGWLVSMIVG
;
A
#
# COMPACT_ATOMS: atom_id res chain seq x y z
N MET A 1 -23.58 17.83 -12.04
CA MET A 1 -24.50 16.93 -11.31
C MET A 1 -23.67 16.01 -10.41
N ASN A 2 -23.35 16.47 -9.19
CA ASN A 2 -22.60 15.71 -8.19
C ASN A 2 -23.59 14.95 -7.31
N ALA A 3 -23.93 13.72 -7.71
CA ALA A 3 -24.66 12.78 -6.88
C ALA A 3 -23.71 11.60 -6.55
N LYS A 4 -22.69 11.85 -5.71
CA LYS A 4 -21.87 10.78 -5.15
C LYS A 4 -22.18 10.65 -3.66
N ALA A 5 -22.97 9.62 -3.39
CA ALA A 5 -22.98 8.83 -2.17
C ALA A 5 -23.33 9.57 -0.87
N GLU A 6 -24.61 9.86 -0.67
CA GLU A 6 -25.18 9.65 0.65
C GLU A 6 -25.07 8.15 0.97
N ALA A 7 -24.00 7.78 1.67
CA ALA A 7 -23.91 6.47 2.28
C ALA A 7 -25.05 6.36 3.29
N LYS A 8 -26.11 5.66 2.91
CA LYS A 8 -27.20 5.28 3.81
C LYS A 8 -26.59 4.36 4.86
N GLU A 9 -26.07 4.94 5.95
CA GLU A 9 -25.61 4.21 7.14
C GLU A 9 -26.80 3.39 7.63
N THR A 10 -26.83 2.15 7.18
CA THR A 10 -27.85 1.22 7.56
C THR A 10 -27.44 0.78 8.95
N ARG A 11 -28.29 1.00 9.96
CA ARG A 11 -28.00 0.71 11.38
C ARG A 11 -27.41 -0.70 11.63
N PHE A 12 -27.67 -1.63 10.72
CA PHE A 12 -27.11 -2.98 10.69
C PHE A 12 -25.60 -3.05 10.39
N ASP A 13 -24.98 -2.04 9.77
CA ASP A 13 -23.54 -2.00 9.54
C ASP A 13 -22.78 -1.81 10.85
N VAL A 14 -23.25 -0.94 11.74
CA VAL A 14 -22.68 -0.78 13.09
C VAL A 14 -22.76 -2.11 13.86
N LEU A 15 -23.89 -2.82 13.75
CA LEU A 15 -24.07 -4.12 14.36
C LEU A 15 -23.09 -5.17 13.80
N LYS A 16 -22.88 -5.21 12.48
CA LYS A 16 -21.88 -6.09 11.83
C LYS A 16 -20.45 -5.77 12.29
N TRP A 17 -20.11 -4.50 12.45
CA TRP A 17 -18.79 -4.10 12.97
C TRP A 17 -18.59 -4.51 14.43
N ILE A 18 -19.63 -4.42 15.26
CA ILE A 18 -19.59 -4.93 16.64
C ILE A 18 -19.37 -6.45 16.65
N VAL A 19 -20.04 -7.19 15.77
CA VAL A 19 -19.84 -8.65 15.63
C VAL A 19 -18.41 -8.97 15.19
N VAL A 20 -17.85 -8.24 14.22
CA VAL A 20 -16.45 -8.39 13.80
C VAL A 20 -15.49 -8.11 14.95
N ALA A 21 -15.69 -7.02 15.70
CA ALA A 21 -14.86 -6.68 16.85
C ALA A 21 -14.92 -7.76 17.94
N ALA A 22 -16.11 -8.33 18.19
CA ALA A 22 -16.29 -9.43 19.13
C ALA A 22 -15.55 -10.70 18.68
N ILE A 23 -15.64 -11.08 17.40
CA ILE A 23 -14.93 -12.24 16.84
C ILE A 23 -13.41 -12.07 16.98
N VAL A 24 -12.89 -10.88 16.69
CA VAL A 24 -11.46 -10.58 16.82
C VAL A 24 -11.02 -10.63 18.29
N ALA A 25 -11.79 -10.02 19.20
CA ALA A 25 -11.50 -10.06 20.63
C ALA A 25 -11.46 -11.51 21.16
N VAL A 26 -12.42 -12.35 20.75
CA VAL A 26 -12.43 -13.78 21.08
C VAL A 26 -11.21 -14.50 20.51
N GLY A 27 -10.82 -14.19 19.27
CA GLY A 27 -9.60 -14.74 18.67
C GLY A 27 -8.33 -14.36 19.42
N VAL A 28 -8.20 -13.10 19.83
CA VAL A 28 -7.04 -12.59 20.59
C VAL A 28 -6.98 -13.22 21.99
N VAL A 29 -8.09 -13.21 22.71
CA VAL A 29 -8.17 -13.77 24.08
C VAL A 29 -7.98 -15.29 24.05
N GLY A 30 -8.61 -15.98 23.10
CA GLY A 30 -8.40 -17.42 22.89
C GLY A 30 -6.95 -17.73 22.57
N ASN A 31 -6.30 -16.92 21.74
CA ASN A 31 -4.89 -17.10 21.44
C ASN A 31 -3.98 -16.90 22.66
N GLN A 32 -4.31 -15.98 23.58
CA GLN A 32 -3.55 -15.79 24.82
C GLN A 32 -3.73 -16.95 25.80
N TYR A 33 -4.96 -17.46 25.93
CA TYR A 33 -5.30 -18.53 26.88
C TYR A 33 -4.73 -19.90 26.46
N PHE A 34 -4.82 -20.24 25.17
CA PHE A 34 -4.28 -21.50 24.62
C PHE A 34 -2.78 -21.41 24.26
N SER A 35 -2.02 -20.56 24.96
CA SER A 35 -0.61 -20.31 24.65
C SER A 35 0.30 -21.54 24.82
N ALA A 36 -0.11 -22.50 25.66
CA ALA A 36 0.61 -23.74 25.95
C ALA A 36 0.29 -24.91 24.99
N GLU A 37 -0.67 -24.74 24.06
CA GLU A 37 -1.07 -25.78 23.11
C GLU A 37 -0.27 -25.75 21.79
N PRO A 38 -0.18 -26.89 21.08
CA PRO A 38 0.54 -26.97 19.81
C PRO A 38 0.04 -25.96 18.77
N ILE A 39 1.00 -25.30 18.11
CA ILE A 39 0.83 -24.17 17.18
C ILE A 39 -0.22 -24.40 16.08
N ILE A 40 -0.35 -25.63 15.58
CA ILE A 40 -1.22 -25.97 14.44
C ILE A 40 -2.70 -25.72 14.75
N TYR A 41 -3.17 -26.07 15.96
CA TYR A 41 -4.57 -25.88 16.33
C TYR A 41 -4.91 -24.40 16.52
N ARG A 42 -3.99 -23.59 17.06
CA ARG A 42 -4.16 -22.14 17.20
C ARG A 42 -4.28 -21.45 15.85
N VAL A 43 -3.39 -21.80 14.92
CA VAL A 43 -3.41 -21.24 13.56
C VAL A 43 -4.71 -21.61 12.84
N LEU A 44 -5.19 -22.85 12.96
CA LEU A 44 -6.47 -23.27 12.37
C LEU A 44 -7.66 -22.49 12.93
N VAL A 45 -7.77 -22.37 14.26
CA VAL A 45 -8.87 -21.62 14.90
C VAL A 45 -8.83 -20.15 14.53
N LEU A 46 -7.64 -19.54 14.52
CA LEU A 46 -7.47 -18.14 14.11
C LEU A 46 -7.80 -17.92 12.63
N LEU A 47 -7.45 -18.87 11.75
CA LEU A 47 -7.83 -18.80 10.34
C LEU A 47 -9.35 -18.88 10.15
N VAL A 48 -10.04 -19.76 10.88
CA VAL A 48 -11.51 -19.88 10.81
C VAL A 48 -12.19 -18.62 11.35
N LEU A 49 -11.74 -18.09 12.49
CA LEU A 49 -12.28 -16.85 13.06
C LEU A 49 -11.98 -15.65 12.15
N GLY A 50 -10.77 -15.57 11.58
CA GLY A 50 -10.38 -14.54 10.63
C GLY A 50 -11.21 -14.60 9.34
N ALA A 51 -11.45 -15.79 8.80
CA ALA A 51 -12.30 -15.99 7.63
C ALA A 51 -13.76 -15.60 7.91
N GLY A 52 -14.29 -15.95 9.10
CA GLY A 52 -15.62 -15.54 9.54
C GLY A 52 -15.75 -14.02 9.69
N ALA A 53 -14.76 -13.37 10.32
CA ALA A 53 -14.71 -11.92 10.44
C ALA A 53 -14.62 -11.23 9.07
N ALA A 54 -13.78 -11.75 8.16
CA ALA A 54 -13.69 -11.25 6.80
C ALA A 54 -15.02 -11.40 6.05
N PHE A 55 -15.68 -12.55 6.17
CA PHE A 55 -16.98 -12.79 5.52
C PHE A 55 -18.05 -11.81 5.99
N VAL A 56 -18.14 -11.56 7.31
CA VAL A 56 -19.06 -10.56 7.88
C VAL A 56 -18.69 -9.14 7.44
N ALA A 57 -17.40 -8.81 7.41
CA ALA A 57 -16.92 -7.49 6.96
C ALA A 57 -17.26 -7.23 5.48
N LEU A 58 -17.11 -8.23 4.61
CA LEU A 58 -17.44 -8.12 3.18
C LEU A 58 -18.95 -7.97 2.91
N GLN A 59 -19.82 -8.43 3.82
CA GLN A 59 -21.27 -8.22 3.74
C GLN A 59 -21.72 -6.81 4.20
N THR A 60 -20.82 -5.96 4.67
CA THR A 60 -21.12 -4.57 5.09
C THR A 60 -21.20 -3.64 3.87
N ALA A 61 -21.92 -2.51 3.94
CA ALA A 61 -21.99 -1.56 2.81
C ALA A 61 -20.61 -1.04 2.39
N LYS A 62 -19.68 -0.90 3.34
CA LYS A 62 -18.26 -0.58 3.07
C LYS A 62 -17.53 -1.68 2.30
N GLY A 63 -17.85 -2.96 2.52
CA GLY A 63 -17.28 -4.10 1.80
C GLY A 63 -17.74 -4.15 0.34
N GLN A 64 -19.02 -3.90 0.09
CA GLN A 64 -19.56 -3.78 -1.28
C GLN A 64 -18.96 -2.57 -2.02
N ALA A 65 -18.83 -1.43 -1.35
CA ALA A 65 -18.15 -0.26 -1.93
C ALA A 65 -16.70 -0.55 -2.29
N PHE A 66 -15.97 -1.30 -1.45
CA PHE A 66 -14.60 -1.73 -1.74
C PHE A 66 -14.54 -2.65 -2.98
N PHE A 67 -15.47 -3.59 -3.13
CA PHE A 67 -15.54 -4.44 -4.34
C PHE A 67 -15.79 -3.64 -5.61
N VAL A 68 -16.67 -2.63 -5.56
CA VAL A 68 -16.92 -1.73 -6.69
C VAL A 68 -15.66 -0.94 -7.02
N LEU A 69 -15.00 -0.34 -6.02
CA LEU A 69 -13.74 0.38 -6.21
C LEU A 69 -12.63 -0.52 -6.76
N ALA A 70 -12.52 -1.76 -6.30
CA ALA A 70 -11.54 -2.72 -6.82
C ALA A 70 -11.83 -3.08 -8.29
N LYS A 71 -13.12 -3.23 -8.65
CA LYS A 71 -13.55 -3.48 -10.03
C LYS A 71 -13.25 -2.28 -10.94
N GLU A 72 -13.52 -1.07 -10.46
CA GLU A 72 -13.20 0.19 -11.16
C GLU A 72 -11.68 0.36 -11.30
N ALA A 73 -10.90 0.13 -10.25
CA ALA A 73 -9.44 0.16 -10.28
C ALA A 73 -8.87 -0.85 -11.28
N ARG A 74 -9.45 -2.06 -11.36
CA ARG A 74 -9.04 -3.05 -12.37
C ARG A 74 -9.36 -2.60 -13.80
N ALA A 75 -10.45 -1.88 -14.00
CA ALA A 75 -10.78 -1.29 -15.29
C ALA A 75 -9.81 -0.14 -15.65
N GLU A 76 -9.37 0.65 -14.66
CA GLU A 76 -8.41 1.74 -14.84
C GLU A 76 -6.98 1.23 -15.10
N ILE A 77 -6.56 0.17 -14.41
CA ILE A 77 -5.26 -0.48 -14.65
C ILE A 77 -5.16 -0.98 -16.09
N ARG A 78 -6.27 -1.39 -16.70
CA ARG A 78 -6.29 -1.77 -18.13
C ARG A 78 -6.11 -0.59 -19.08
N LYS A 79 -6.36 0.64 -18.64
CA LYS A 79 -6.10 1.87 -19.40
C LYS A 79 -4.66 2.34 -19.26
N VAL A 80 -3.90 1.80 -18.31
CA VAL A 80 -2.47 2.07 -18.19
C VAL A 80 -1.77 1.43 -19.38
N VAL A 81 -1.39 2.27 -20.34
CA VAL A 81 -0.52 1.86 -21.44
C VAL A 81 0.87 1.67 -20.82
N TRP A 82 1.25 0.42 -20.64
CA TRP A 82 2.59 0.10 -20.16
C TRP A 82 3.60 0.50 -21.24
N PRO A 83 4.62 1.29 -20.90
CA PRO A 83 5.57 1.80 -21.86
C PRO A 83 6.31 0.65 -22.52
N THR A 84 6.63 0.82 -23.79
CA THR A 84 7.42 -0.18 -24.51
C THR A 84 8.87 -0.18 -23.99
N ARG A 85 9.59 -1.28 -24.21
CA ARG A 85 11.02 -1.39 -23.85
C ARG A 85 11.84 -0.25 -24.48
N GLN A 86 11.46 0.21 -25.66
CA GLN A 86 12.13 1.29 -26.39
C GLN A 86 11.93 2.64 -25.69
N GLU A 87 10.69 2.99 -25.34
CA GLU A 87 10.37 4.23 -24.61
C GLU A 87 11.07 4.29 -23.25
N THR A 88 11.02 3.18 -22.50
CA THR A 88 11.68 3.08 -21.19
C THR A 88 13.19 3.29 -21.29
N THR A 89 13.82 2.72 -22.31
CA THR A 89 15.26 2.85 -22.54
C THR A 89 15.63 4.26 -22.99
N GLN A 90 14.81 4.89 -23.85
CA GLN A 90 15.03 6.26 -24.30
C GLN A 90 14.95 7.26 -23.14
N THR A 91 13.91 7.17 -22.29
CA THR A 91 13.79 8.03 -21.12
C THR A 91 14.94 7.82 -20.14
N THR A 92 15.35 6.56 -19.93
CA THR A 92 16.49 6.24 -19.06
C THR A 92 17.79 6.85 -19.59
N LEU A 93 18.07 6.73 -20.89
CA LEU A 93 19.25 7.31 -21.53
C LEU A 93 19.26 8.85 -21.43
N ILE A 94 18.10 9.49 -21.58
CA ILE A 94 17.98 10.95 -21.40
C ILE A 94 18.33 11.33 -19.95
N VAL A 95 17.76 10.63 -18.97
CA VAL A 95 18.05 10.89 -17.55
C VAL A 95 19.53 10.67 -17.24
N VAL A 96 20.12 9.57 -17.72
CA VAL A 96 21.55 9.27 -17.55
C VAL A 96 22.42 10.38 -18.15
N ALA A 97 22.09 10.87 -19.35
CA ALA A 97 22.83 11.97 -19.97
C ALA A 97 22.78 13.25 -19.12
N VAL A 98 21.60 13.63 -18.61
CA VAL A 98 21.45 14.82 -17.76
C VAL A 98 22.23 14.66 -16.45
N VAL A 99 22.16 13.48 -15.81
CA VAL A 99 22.90 13.19 -14.58
C VAL A 99 24.40 13.25 -14.81
N LEU A 100 24.91 12.71 -15.92
CA LEU A 100 26.33 12.79 -16.28
C LEU A 100 26.79 14.23 -16.47
N VAL A 101 26.01 15.07 -17.15
CA VAL A 101 26.34 16.49 -17.34
C VAL A 101 26.40 17.21 -15.99
N MET A 102 25.39 17.02 -15.13
CA MET A 102 25.37 17.63 -13.80
C MET A 102 26.54 17.14 -12.93
N ALA A 103 26.83 15.84 -12.95
CA ALA A 103 27.95 15.27 -12.21
C ALA A 103 29.29 15.87 -12.66
N LEU A 104 29.50 16.04 -13.97
CA LEU A 104 30.72 16.63 -14.51
C LEU A 104 30.86 18.10 -14.13
N LEU A 105 29.76 18.86 -14.18
CA LEU A 105 29.74 20.28 -13.80
C LEU A 105 30.05 20.48 -12.32
N LEU A 106 29.39 19.71 -11.44
CA LEU A 106 29.63 19.78 -10.00
C LEU A 106 31.07 19.35 -9.68
N TRP A 107 31.54 18.24 -10.25
CA TRP A 107 32.92 17.77 -10.06
C TRP A 107 33.96 18.82 -10.48
N GLY A 108 33.73 19.49 -11.61
CA GLY A 108 34.60 20.57 -12.08
C GLY A 108 34.60 21.77 -11.13
N LEU A 109 33.42 22.19 -10.67
CA LEU A 109 33.27 23.28 -9.71
C LEU A 109 33.92 22.96 -8.37
N ASP A 110 33.67 21.77 -7.82
CA ASP A 110 34.23 21.30 -6.55
C ASP A 110 35.75 21.21 -6.62
N SER A 111 36.30 20.72 -7.73
CA SER A 111 37.75 20.64 -7.95
C SER A 111 38.38 22.03 -8.05
N LEU A 112 37.72 22.97 -8.75
CA LEU A 112 38.18 24.35 -8.87
C LEU A 112 38.15 25.08 -7.54
N LEU A 113 37.04 24.99 -6.79
CA LEU A 113 36.91 25.57 -5.47
C LEU A 113 37.90 24.95 -4.48
N GLY A 114 38.07 23.63 -4.52
CA GLY A 114 39.05 22.92 -3.70
C GLY A 114 40.49 23.37 -3.97
N TRP A 115 40.86 23.53 -5.24
CA TRP A 115 42.17 24.09 -5.63
C TRP A 115 42.35 25.52 -5.10
N LEU A 116 41.34 26.38 -5.26
CA LEU A 116 41.36 27.78 -4.81
C LEU A 116 41.50 27.88 -3.29
N VAL A 117 40.76 27.07 -2.53
CA VAL A 117 40.85 27.00 -1.07
C VAL A 117 42.23 26.48 -0.64
N SER A 118 42.76 25.46 -1.32
CA SER A 118 44.09 24.92 -1.00
C SER A 118 45.22 25.94 -1.20
N MET A 119 45.07 26.89 -2.13
CA MET A 119 46.03 27.98 -2.36
C MET A 119 45.94 29.10 -1.31
N ILE A 120 44.80 29.24 -0.64
CA ILE A 120 44.58 30.26 0.40
C ILE A 120 44.96 29.74 1.79
N VAL A 121 44.67 28.45 2.06
CA VAL A 121 44.92 27.80 3.35
C VAL A 121 46.31 27.16 3.43
N GLY A 122 46.85 26.71 2.30
CA GLY A 122 48.26 26.33 2.17
C GLY A 122 49.15 27.54 1.98
#